data_AF-A0A945RWV6-F1
#
_entry.id   AF-A0A945RWV6-F1
#
_cell.length_a   1.000
_cell.length_b   1.000
_cell.length_c   1.000
_cell.angle_alpha   90.00
_cell.angle_beta   90.00
_cell.angle_gamma   90.00
#
_symmetry.space_group_name_H-M   'P 1'
#
loop_
_entity.id
_entity.type
_entity.pdbx_description
1 polymer ?
#
loop_
_entity_poly.entity_id
_entity_poly.type
_entity_poly.pdbx_seq_one_letter_code
_entity_poly.pdbx_strand_id
1 'polypeptide(L)'
;MPNRDFLSIDQNCHSLWDTLPKLQALGRMGHRGIHCVEDVDVAFTRRGAGVGDYSLELARERVFRGGAMEWGAALFYTDFLGRLPLDIRRLEPYTGWSSAALSRRLGETVDDLYDRYSSSDNWQLIGPSYVDESRYHRVIGDLTVDEVAPFLRQLMTHAEKDMIGAFPEADARERIGDWFGRENALVEELIRGTGGGTLVTLYEEWLRTHLPAQIRVETTSQTLASESCREGVRLLLGLFVTEYDSCVAAYNSAIEEAGVGLNPLRGSVGELPFFAVIQRDGRMVRTTVNLQDGALHAGDLQWPIDMVAGRFAGGQLPPSVRSIVGKALVLVLQVRLQPGGSRLALPRQGSLYMPAAHAFERNLRACGLLTAPVHEIERVRLGFLERWSSCRTRIRVPDYLCPAFSSSELLACEFSEELPVVVARCRKTLAQLVQTDGREAVARELSPRLYDRRAGLEDRRRQLARDPATRAQAGPIWDEIKDLDRQLLRGLVDAVVLHLRVSELDYYDSRGALLPWSIALGGKAFYEQLLDHAELSLETCNSPGGGG
;
A
#
# COMPACT_ATOMS: atom_id res chain seq x y z
N MET A 1 5.74 -32.25 3.06
CA MET A 1 6.21 -31.19 3.97
C MET A 1 5.47 -31.32 5.29
N PRO A 2 6.06 -31.00 6.45
CA PRO A 2 5.27 -30.90 7.68
C PRO A 2 4.17 -29.85 7.45
N ASN A 3 2.93 -30.14 7.91
CA ASN A 3 1.77 -29.25 7.77
C ASN A 3 2.16 -27.81 8.14
N ARG A 4 2.23 -26.92 7.14
CA ARG A 4 2.23 -25.47 7.36
C ARG A 4 0.79 -25.01 7.37
N ASP A 5 0.44 -24.19 8.35
CA ASP A 5 -0.90 -23.64 8.49
C ASP A 5 -1.08 -22.44 7.55
N PHE A 6 -0.01 -21.66 7.33
CA PHE A 6 -0.03 -20.47 6.48
C PHE A 6 1.27 -20.22 5.68
N LEU A 7 1.12 -19.40 4.65
CA LEU A 7 2.18 -18.68 3.94
C LEU A 7 1.93 -17.18 4.10
N SER A 8 2.98 -16.39 4.34
CA SER A 8 2.93 -14.93 4.27
C SER A 8 4.01 -14.44 3.31
N ILE A 9 3.72 -13.44 2.49
CA ILE A 9 4.69 -12.79 1.61
C ILE A 9 4.63 -11.30 1.90
N ASP A 10 5.77 -10.67 2.16
CA ASP A 10 5.90 -9.23 2.31
C ASP A 10 7.32 -8.80 1.90
N GLN A 11 7.47 -7.60 1.34
CA GLN A 11 8.77 -7.07 0.93
C GLN A 11 9.41 -6.21 2.03
N ASN A 12 8.63 -5.75 3.01
CA ASN A 12 9.12 -4.92 4.09
C ASN A 12 9.16 -5.72 5.40
N CYS A 13 10.36 -6.19 5.70
CA CYS A 13 10.59 -7.26 6.67
C CYS A 13 11.50 -6.80 7.80
N HIS A 14 11.16 -5.66 8.41
CA HIS A 14 11.89 -5.10 9.55
C HIS A 14 10.95 -4.64 10.68
N SER A 15 11.53 -4.26 11.82
CA SER A 15 10.80 -3.93 13.05
C SER A 15 9.99 -2.63 13.01
N LEU A 16 10.13 -1.83 11.95
CA LEU A 16 9.33 -0.62 11.73
C LEU A 16 8.09 -0.88 10.86
N TRP A 17 7.66 -2.14 10.72
CA TRP A 17 6.52 -2.52 9.89
C TRP A 17 5.61 -3.56 10.53
N ASP A 18 4.41 -3.74 9.97
CA ASP A 18 3.37 -4.62 10.51
C ASP A 18 3.62 -6.12 10.27
N THR A 19 4.56 -6.45 9.37
CA THR A 19 5.00 -7.83 9.13
C THR A 19 5.37 -8.54 10.43
N LEU A 20 6.17 -7.90 11.28
CA LEU A 20 6.68 -8.54 12.49
C LEU A 20 5.56 -8.81 13.52
N PRO A 21 4.74 -7.83 13.94
CA PRO A 21 3.59 -8.07 14.81
C PRO A 21 2.61 -9.12 14.28
N LYS A 22 2.30 -9.10 12.98
CA LYS A 22 1.43 -10.09 12.32
C LYS A 22 1.96 -11.51 12.53
N LEU A 23 3.25 -11.73 12.25
CA LEU A 23 3.87 -13.05 12.38
C LEU A 23 3.97 -13.48 13.85
N GLN A 24 4.36 -12.57 14.75
CA GLN A 24 4.42 -12.90 16.18
C GLN A 24 3.05 -13.28 16.76
N ALA A 25 1.98 -12.60 16.36
CA ALA A 25 0.61 -12.95 16.75
C ALA A 25 0.23 -14.36 16.29
N LEU A 26 0.44 -14.69 15.00
CA LEU A 26 0.20 -16.04 14.47
C LEU A 26 0.99 -17.11 15.24
N GLY A 27 2.26 -16.83 15.55
CA GLY A 27 3.10 -17.71 16.35
C GLY A 27 2.57 -17.92 17.78
N ARG A 28 2.10 -16.86 18.45
CA ARG A 28 1.48 -16.98 19.78
C ARG A 28 0.21 -17.82 19.78
N MET A 29 -0.56 -17.75 18.71
CA MET A 29 -1.76 -18.56 18.51
C MET A 29 -1.44 -20.03 18.13
N GLY A 30 -0.16 -20.41 18.06
CA GLY A 30 0.28 -21.76 17.77
C GLY A 30 0.34 -22.11 16.28
N HIS A 31 0.14 -21.14 15.39
CA HIS A 31 0.23 -21.37 13.95
C HIS A 31 1.70 -21.59 13.54
N ARG A 32 1.91 -22.50 12.59
CA ARG A 32 3.19 -22.79 11.96
C ARG A 32 3.15 -22.32 10.51
N GLY A 33 4.16 -21.60 10.07
CA GLY A 33 4.12 -21.04 8.72
C GLY A 33 5.47 -20.70 8.15
N ILE A 34 5.44 -20.30 6.89
CA ILE A 34 6.59 -19.74 6.17
C ILE A 34 6.26 -18.29 5.86
N HIS A 35 7.18 -17.40 6.21
CA HIS A 35 7.18 -16.02 5.76
C HIS A 35 8.26 -15.84 4.70
N CYS A 36 7.87 -15.30 3.55
CA CYS A 36 8.78 -14.98 2.46
C CYS A 36 9.17 -13.50 2.53
N VAL A 37 10.47 -13.23 2.74
CA VAL A 37 11.04 -11.87 2.87
C VAL A 37 11.36 -11.19 1.54
N GLU A 38 11.16 -11.92 0.45
CA GLU A 38 11.32 -11.48 -0.93
C GLU A 38 9.94 -11.58 -1.58
N ASP A 39 9.31 -10.52 -2.07
CA ASP A 39 8.37 -10.65 -3.19
C ASP A 39 9.16 -10.36 -4.47
N VAL A 40 8.81 -11.07 -5.54
CA VAL A 40 9.46 -10.98 -6.85
C VAL A 40 8.91 -9.79 -7.66
N ASP A 41 8.24 -8.85 -6.98
CA ASP A 41 7.92 -7.57 -7.57
C ASP A 41 9.18 -6.72 -7.79
N VAL A 42 9.06 -5.61 -8.51
CA VAL A 42 10.18 -4.70 -8.74
C VAL A 42 10.65 -4.14 -7.40
N ALA A 43 11.96 -3.95 -7.21
CA ALA A 43 12.47 -3.40 -5.95
C ALA A 43 12.00 -1.96 -5.69
N PHE A 44 11.94 -1.17 -6.75
CA PHE A 44 11.50 0.22 -6.72
C PHE A 44 11.28 0.75 -8.13
N THR A 45 10.54 1.86 -8.25
CA THR A 45 10.42 2.66 -9.46
C THR A 45 10.60 4.13 -9.12
N ARG A 46 11.30 4.84 -10.01
CA ARG A 46 11.46 6.29 -9.95
C ARG A 46 11.10 6.91 -11.29
N ARG A 47 10.37 8.01 -11.28
CA ARG A 47 9.94 8.69 -12.49
C ARG A 47 11.13 9.37 -13.16
N GLY A 48 11.24 9.22 -14.48
CA GLY A 48 12.33 9.81 -15.26
C GLY A 48 13.66 9.05 -15.17
N ALA A 49 13.72 7.98 -14.37
CA ALA A 49 14.87 7.08 -14.35
C ALA A 49 15.01 6.33 -15.68
N GLY A 50 16.24 6.27 -16.19
CA GLY A 50 16.60 5.56 -17.41
C GLY A 50 17.54 4.39 -17.16
N VAL A 51 17.85 3.64 -18.22
CA VAL A 51 18.91 2.62 -18.20
C VAL A 51 20.24 3.27 -17.85
N GLY A 52 21.01 2.65 -16.95
CA GLY A 52 22.33 3.13 -16.52
C GLY A 52 22.31 4.13 -15.36
N ASP A 53 21.13 4.54 -14.91
CA ASP A 53 20.96 5.20 -13.62
C ASP A 53 21.00 4.14 -12.51
N TYR A 54 21.72 4.42 -11.43
CA TYR A 54 21.82 3.55 -10.25
C TYR A 54 21.61 4.32 -8.94
N SER A 55 21.13 5.56 -9.02
CA SER A 55 20.94 6.40 -7.85
C SER A 55 19.69 5.99 -7.07
N LEU A 56 19.87 5.80 -5.76
CA LEU A 56 18.80 5.50 -4.81
C LEU A 56 18.52 6.72 -3.94
N GLU A 57 17.29 6.87 -3.49
CA GLU A 57 16.90 7.91 -2.55
C GLU A 57 15.76 7.47 -1.64
N LEU A 58 15.75 7.97 -0.41
CA LEU A 58 14.57 7.91 0.45
C LEU A 58 13.66 9.09 0.15
N ALA A 59 12.44 8.79 -0.29
CA ALA A 59 11.45 9.79 -0.65
C ALA A 59 10.09 9.46 -0.03
N ARG A 60 9.23 10.48 0.09
CA ARG A 60 7.84 10.28 0.47
C ARG A 60 7.03 9.76 -0.71
N GLU A 61 6.22 8.74 -0.47
CA GLU A 61 5.28 8.23 -1.45
C GLU A 61 4.28 9.33 -1.82
N ARG A 62 4.06 9.50 -3.12
CA ARG A 62 3.14 10.52 -3.65
C ARG A 62 2.52 10.08 -4.97
N VAL A 63 1.32 10.57 -5.24
CA VAL A 63 0.65 10.42 -6.53
C VAL A 63 0.99 11.60 -7.42
N PHE A 64 1.29 11.33 -8.69
CA PHE A 64 1.51 12.35 -9.69
C PHE A 64 0.31 12.50 -10.63
N ARG A 65 0.27 13.62 -11.35
CA ARG A 65 -0.67 13.82 -12.45
C ARG A 65 -0.59 12.64 -13.44
N GLY A 66 -1.75 12.05 -13.73
CA GLY A 66 -1.88 10.84 -14.54
C GLY A 66 -2.03 9.55 -13.72
N GLY A 67 -1.95 9.63 -12.39
CA GLY A 67 -2.11 8.48 -11.49
C GLY A 67 -0.86 7.63 -11.33
N ALA A 68 0.26 8.03 -11.92
CA ALA A 68 1.54 7.38 -11.69
C ALA A 68 2.02 7.63 -10.26
N MET A 69 2.70 6.64 -9.68
CA MET A 69 3.34 6.72 -8.38
C MET A 69 4.78 6.24 -8.52
N GLU A 70 5.67 6.86 -7.76
CA GLU A 70 6.97 6.27 -7.47
C GLU A 70 6.78 5.33 -6.29
N TRP A 71 7.48 4.21 -6.33
CA TRP A 71 7.21 3.11 -5.42
C TRP A 71 8.49 2.44 -4.98
N GLY A 72 8.58 2.10 -3.70
CA GLY A 72 9.62 1.28 -3.11
C GLY A 72 9.00 0.04 -2.47
N ALA A 73 9.53 -1.13 -2.80
CA ALA A 73 9.09 -2.39 -2.24
C ALA A 73 9.53 -2.59 -0.78
N ALA A 74 10.68 -2.03 -0.41
CA ALA A 74 11.37 -2.31 0.84
C ALA A 74 11.97 -1.03 1.43
N LEU A 75 12.37 -1.11 2.69
CA LEU A 75 12.93 0.00 3.47
C LEU A 75 11.99 1.18 3.50
N PHE A 76 10.81 0.95 4.08
CA PHE A 76 9.84 2.00 4.27
C PHE A 76 9.33 2.11 5.72
N TYR A 77 8.99 3.33 6.09
CA TYR A 77 8.47 3.72 7.40
C TYR A 77 7.34 4.72 7.18
N THR A 78 6.22 4.49 7.84
CA THR A 78 5.16 5.48 7.89
C THR A 78 5.24 6.24 9.21
N ASP A 79 5.27 7.57 9.14
CA ASP A 79 5.25 8.43 10.32
C ASP A 79 4.04 8.09 11.22
N PHE A 80 4.14 8.36 12.51
CA PHE A 80 3.11 8.03 13.49
C PHE A 80 1.74 8.58 13.09
N LEU A 81 0.79 7.68 12.81
CA LEU A 81 -0.53 8.02 12.26
C LEU A 81 -0.43 8.96 11.03
N GLY A 82 0.55 8.75 10.16
CA GLY A 82 0.82 9.59 9.00
C GLY A 82 -0.32 9.63 7.97
N ARG A 83 -0.21 10.50 6.97
CA ARG A 83 -1.13 10.52 5.83
C ARG A 83 -0.76 9.42 4.84
N LEU A 84 -1.75 8.73 4.29
CA LEU A 84 -1.57 7.89 3.10
C LEU A 84 -1.33 8.76 1.84
N PRO A 85 -0.95 8.24 0.67
CA PRO A 85 -0.96 9.03 -0.56
C PRO A 85 -2.41 9.35 -1.00
N LEU A 86 -2.64 10.47 -1.71
CA LEU A 86 -3.96 10.85 -2.23
C LEU A 86 -3.90 11.21 -3.71
N ASP A 87 -4.63 10.47 -4.54
CA ASP A 87 -4.91 10.91 -5.90
C ASP A 87 -5.94 12.04 -5.88
N ILE A 88 -5.59 13.19 -6.45
CA ILE A 88 -6.45 14.38 -6.54
C ILE A 88 -7.78 14.08 -7.24
N ARG A 89 -7.83 13.08 -8.13
CA ARG A 89 -9.09 12.62 -8.75
C ARG A 89 -10.12 12.13 -7.74
N ARG A 90 -9.70 11.69 -6.55
CA ARG A 90 -10.62 11.31 -5.46
C ARG A 90 -11.40 12.51 -4.90
N LEU A 91 -11.00 13.75 -5.20
CA LEU A 91 -11.73 14.94 -4.80
C LEU A 91 -12.93 15.24 -5.72
N GLU A 92 -12.97 14.70 -6.92
CA GLU A 92 -13.96 15.07 -7.95
C GLU A 92 -15.41 14.79 -7.52
N PRO A 93 -15.75 13.63 -6.91
CA PRO A 93 -17.11 13.36 -6.44
C PRO A 93 -17.57 14.33 -5.35
N TYR A 94 -16.66 14.79 -4.49
CA TYR A 94 -16.99 15.61 -3.31
C TYR A 94 -16.98 17.11 -3.59
N THR A 95 -16.23 17.53 -4.61
CA THR A 95 -16.18 18.94 -5.03
C THR A 95 -17.16 19.23 -6.16
N GLY A 96 -17.60 18.21 -6.90
CA GLY A 96 -18.44 18.35 -8.10
C GLY A 96 -17.68 18.89 -9.32
N TRP A 97 -16.35 18.94 -9.26
CA TRP A 97 -15.49 19.46 -10.33
C TRP A 97 -14.46 18.43 -10.72
N SER A 98 -14.17 18.31 -12.01
CA SER A 98 -12.96 17.61 -12.44
C SER A 98 -11.73 18.33 -11.90
N SER A 99 -10.64 17.61 -11.67
CA SER A 99 -9.34 18.15 -11.22
C SER A 99 -8.89 19.36 -12.04
N ALA A 100 -9.08 19.35 -13.36
CA ALA A 100 -8.78 20.48 -14.24
C ALA A 100 -9.72 21.69 -14.06
N ALA A 101 -11.01 21.46 -13.80
CA ALA A 101 -11.95 22.55 -13.52
C ALA A 101 -11.71 23.14 -12.12
N LEU A 102 -11.41 22.27 -11.15
CA LEU A 102 -11.08 22.64 -9.77
C LEU A 102 -9.86 23.56 -9.74
N SER A 103 -8.75 23.17 -10.38
CA SER A 103 -7.52 23.98 -10.38
C SER A 103 -7.75 25.37 -10.98
N ARG A 104 -8.47 25.47 -12.12
CA ARG A 104 -8.79 26.75 -12.76
C ARG A 104 -9.61 27.67 -11.86
N ARG A 105 -10.59 27.13 -11.14
CA ARG A 105 -11.41 27.91 -10.18
C ARG A 105 -10.58 28.38 -8.99
N LEU A 106 -9.63 27.55 -8.57
CA LEU A 106 -8.70 27.86 -7.49
C LEU A 106 -7.57 28.83 -7.91
N GLY A 107 -7.41 29.11 -9.20
CA GLY A 107 -6.32 29.95 -9.71
C GLY A 107 -4.96 29.25 -9.70
N GLU A 108 -4.96 27.91 -9.76
CA GLU A 108 -3.78 27.05 -9.65
C GLU A 108 -3.70 26.07 -10.85
N THR A 109 -2.53 25.47 -11.04
CA THR A 109 -2.36 24.35 -11.96
C THR A 109 -2.83 23.04 -11.31
N VAL A 110 -3.06 22.01 -12.12
CA VAL A 110 -3.37 20.66 -11.60
C VAL A 110 -2.18 20.11 -10.80
N ASP A 111 -0.96 20.40 -11.24
CA ASP A 111 0.26 19.94 -10.58
C ASP A 111 0.42 20.58 -9.19
N ASP A 112 0.04 21.85 -9.01
CA ASP A 112 -0.01 22.51 -7.69
C ASP A 112 -0.94 21.79 -6.70
N LEU A 113 -2.08 21.24 -7.18
CA LEU A 113 -2.97 20.46 -6.34
C LEU A 113 -2.33 19.13 -5.92
N TYR A 114 -1.66 18.45 -6.86
CA TYR A 114 -0.93 17.22 -6.54
C TYR A 114 0.20 17.50 -5.54
N ASP A 115 1.04 18.49 -5.77
CA ASP A 115 2.14 18.83 -4.88
C ASP A 115 1.66 19.18 -3.46
N ARG A 116 0.47 19.79 -3.33
CA ARG A 116 -0.10 20.13 -2.02
C ARG A 116 -0.70 18.94 -1.28
N TYR A 117 -1.50 18.11 -1.95
CA TYR A 117 -2.35 17.14 -1.25
C TYR A 117 -1.97 15.67 -1.48
N SER A 118 -1.13 15.35 -2.47
CA SER A 118 -0.88 13.96 -2.86
C SER A 118 0.17 13.24 -2.03
N SER A 119 1.13 13.99 -1.46
CA SER A 119 2.19 13.43 -0.63
C SER A 119 1.60 12.74 0.59
N SER A 120 2.14 11.55 0.85
CA SER A 120 1.96 10.82 2.10
C SER A 120 3.03 11.21 3.12
N ASP A 121 2.93 10.61 4.31
CA ASP A 121 4.00 10.54 5.29
C ASP A 121 4.62 9.13 5.37
N ASN A 122 4.51 8.37 4.26
CA ASN A 122 5.18 7.08 4.06
C ASN A 122 6.51 7.30 3.32
N TRP A 123 7.61 7.08 4.01
CA TRP A 123 8.98 7.17 3.48
C TRP A 123 9.39 5.83 2.91
N GLN A 124 9.93 5.80 1.70
CA GLN A 124 10.29 4.57 0.99
C GLN A 124 11.57 4.76 0.19
N LEU A 125 12.33 3.68 0.00
CA LEU A 125 13.48 3.67 -0.89
C LEU A 125 13.00 3.58 -2.35
N ILE A 126 13.31 4.60 -3.15
CA ILE A 126 13.01 4.62 -4.58
C ILE A 126 14.30 4.65 -5.42
N GLY A 127 14.17 4.27 -6.68
CA GLY A 127 15.30 4.21 -7.60
C GLY A 127 14.95 3.71 -9.00
N PRO A 128 15.95 3.61 -9.88
CA PRO A 128 15.84 3.07 -11.24
C PRO A 128 15.65 1.56 -11.23
N SER A 129 14.50 1.08 -11.68
CA SER A 129 14.25 -0.36 -11.72
C SER A 129 15.11 -1.13 -12.72
N TYR A 130 15.63 -0.49 -13.77
CA TYR A 130 16.13 -1.19 -14.96
C TYR A 130 17.55 -1.71 -14.78
N VAL A 131 17.85 -2.86 -15.38
CA VAL A 131 19.20 -3.41 -15.51
C VAL A 131 19.52 -3.60 -16.98
N ASP A 132 20.48 -2.83 -17.50
CA ASP A 132 20.96 -2.78 -18.89
C ASP A 132 19.92 -2.46 -19.97
N GLU A 133 18.67 -2.85 -19.79
CA GLU A 133 17.57 -2.68 -20.72
C GLU A 133 16.24 -2.46 -19.98
N SER A 134 15.27 -1.87 -20.68
CA SER A 134 13.97 -1.50 -20.09
C SER A 134 13.05 -2.67 -19.74
N ARG A 135 13.38 -3.89 -20.16
CA ARG A 135 12.57 -5.11 -19.92
C ARG A 135 13.03 -5.94 -18.72
N TYR A 136 14.21 -5.64 -18.16
CA TYR A 136 14.74 -6.33 -16.99
C TYR A 136 14.67 -5.39 -15.80
N HIS A 137 13.96 -5.81 -14.76
CA HIS A 137 13.76 -5.01 -13.56
C HIS A 137 14.45 -5.66 -12.36
N ARG A 138 15.17 -4.88 -11.56
CA ARG A 138 15.72 -5.30 -10.27
C ARG A 138 14.59 -5.78 -9.36
N VAL A 139 14.81 -6.90 -8.68
CA VAL A 139 13.98 -7.36 -7.55
C VAL A 139 14.70 -7.09 -6.24
N ILE A 140 14.01 -7.15 -5.10
CA ILE A 140 14.65 -6.83 -3.81
C ILE A 140 15.83 -7.75 -3.47
N GLY A 141 15.83 -8.98 -3.99
CA GLY A 141 16.96 -9.92 -3.91
C GLY A 141 18.24 -9.46 -4.63
N ASP A 142 18.16 -8.44 -5.49
CA ASP A 142 19.32 -7.82 -6.14
C ASP A 142 19.99 -6.72 -5.32
N LEU A 143 19.30 -6.20 -4.30
CA LEU A 143 19.82 -5.08 -3.53
C LEU A 143 20.88 -5.58 -2.56
N THR A 144 22.09 -5.04 -2.67
CA THR A 144 23.17 -5.37 -1.74
C THR A 144 23.01 -4.62 -0.42
N VAL A 145 23.54 -5.19 0.67
CA VAL A 145 23.58 -4.50 1.97
C VAL A 145 24.32 -3.17 1.86
N ASP A 146 25.41 -3.12 1.07
CA ASP A 146 26.23 -1.92 0.89
C ASP A 146 25.44 -0.77 0.22
N GLU A 147 24.63 -1.09 -0.80
CA GLU A 147 23.77 -0.10 -1.46
C GLU A 147 22.72 0.51 -0.51
N VAL A 148 22.17 -0.31 0.39
CA VAL A 148 20.98 0.06 1.16
C VAL A 148 21.27 0.52 2.59
N ALA A 149 22.42 0.15 3.17
CA ALA A 149 22.77 0.47 4.56
C ALA A 149 22.71 1.97 4.90
N PRO A 150 23.17 2.92 4.03
CA PRO A 150 23.03 4.34 4.31
C PRO A 150 21.56 4.79 4.47
N PHE A 151 20.67 4.24 3.65
CA PHE A 151 19.24 4.55 3.67
C PHE A 151 18.57 3.90 4.87
N LEU A 152 18.92 2.65 5.22
CA LEU A 152 18.40 2.01 6.43
C LEU A 152 18.73 2.83 7.68
N ARG A 153 19.97 3.34 7.81
CA ARG A 153 20.36 4.23 8.93
C ARG A 153 19.57 5.53 8.94
N GLN A 154 19.39 6.14 7.77
CA GLN A 154 18.59 7.37 7.63
C GLN A 154 17.13 7.13 8.03
N LEU A 155 16.55 6.00 7.62
CA LEU A 155 15.17 5.60 7.95
C LEU A 155 15.01 5.37 9.45
N MET A 156 15.93 4.64 10.09
CA MET A 156 15.90 4.41 11.55
C MET A 156 16.01 5.73 12.33
N THR A 157 16.91 6.63 11.92
CA THR A 157 17.07 7.96 12.52
C THR A 157 15.80 8.79 12.38
N HIS A 158 15.16 8.74 11.20
CA HIS A 158 13.91 9.45 10.94
C HIS A 158 12.77 8.90 11.81
N ALA A 159 12.62 7.58 11.88
CA ALA A 159 11.60 6.94 12.71
C ALA A 159 11.75 7.27 14.20
N GLU A 160 12.98 7.29 14.72
CA GLU A 160 13.25 7.69 16.11
C GLU A 160 12.82 9.15 16.36
N LYS A 161 13.20 10.05 15.45
CA LYS A 161 12.84 11.47 15.55
C LYS A 161 11.34 11.69 15.49
N ASP A 162 10.66 11.04 14.55
CA ASP A 162 9.21 11.10 14.38
C ASP A 162 8.50 10.67 15.68
N MET A 163 8.91 9.53 16.24
CA MET A 163 8.35 9.04 17.50
C MET A 163 8.64 9.96 18.69
N ILE A 164 9.85 10.47 18.86
CA ILE A 164 10.16 11.45 19.93
C ILE A 164 9.28 12.71 19.79
N GLY A 165 8.96 13.10 18.54
CA GLY A 165 8.05 14.18 18.22
C GLY A 165 6.60 13.87 18.62
N ALA A 166 6.13 12.66 18.31
CA ALA A 166 4.76 12.21 18.56
C ALA A 166 4.46 11.94 20.05
N PHE A 167 5.46 11.57 20.85
CA PHE A 167 5.29 11.23 22.26
C PHE A 167 5.99 12.27 23.17
N PRO A 168 5.26 13.23 23.76
CA PRO A 168 5.85 14.34 24.50
C PRO A 168 6.33 13.99 25.92
N GLU A 169 5.86 12.88 26.51
CA GLU A 169 6.17 12.50 27.89
C GLU A 169 7.59 11.94 28.04
N ALA A 170 8.26 12.28 29.15
CA ALA A 170 9.64 11.87 29.42
C ALA A 170 9.79 10.35 29.44
N ASP A 171 8.94 9.64 30.19
CA ASP A 171 8.98 8.17 30.29
C ASP A 171 8.76 7.49 28.92
N ALA A 172 7.90 8.06 28.07
CA ALA A 172 7.69 7.54 26.72
C ALA A 172 8.94 7.74 25.85
N ARG A 173 9.57 8.92 25.91
CA ARG A 173 10.82 9.23 25.20
C ARG A 173 11.99 8.38 25.65
N GLU A 174 12.08 8.08 26.95
CA GLU A 174 13.08 7.16 27.49
C GLU A 174 12.88 5.74 26.91
N ARG A 175 11.64 5.22 26.95
CA ARG A 175 11.33 3.91 26.33
C ARG A 175 11.68 3.86 24.84
N ILE A 176 11.38 4.94 24.11
CA ILE A 176 11.71 5.07 22.69
C ILE A 176 13.23 5.03 22.49
N GLY A 177 13.98 5.89 23.19
CA GLY A 177 15.44 5.95 23.08
C GLY A 177 16.12 4.63 23.46
N ASP A 178 15.66 3.97 24.52
CA ASP A 178 16.16 2.66 24.92
C ASP A 178 15.91 1.58 23.87
N TRP A 179 14.71 1.59 23.26
CA TRP A 179 14.36 0.63 22.23
C TRP A 179 15.14 0.88 20.94
N PHE A 180 15.17 2.12 20.43
CA PHE A 180 15.94 2.47 19.24
C PHE A 180 17.44 2.26 19.46
N GLY A 181 17.97 2.53 20.65
CA GLY A 181 19.37 2.26 20.98
C GLY A 181 19.73 0.78 20.81
N ARG A 182 18.88 -0.13 21.29
CA ARG A 182 19.06 -1.58 21.10
C ARG A 182 18.84 -2.01 19.65
N GLU A 183 17.79 -1.52 19.01
CA GLU A 183 17.45 -1.91 17.65
C GLU A 183 18.49 -1.41 16.63
N ASN A 184 18.99 -0.18 16.79
CA ASN A 184 20.08 0.36 15.99
C ASN A 184 21.37 -0.44 16.18
N ALA A 185 21.69 -0.85 17.42
CA ALA A 185 22.86 -1.68 17.68
C ALA A 185 22.75 -3.05 16.97
N LEU A 186 21.56 -3.67 17.01
CA LEU A 186 21.26 -4.90 16.27
C LEU A 186 21.42 -4.68 14.76
N VAL A 187 20.84 -3.62 14.20
CA VAL A 187 20.94 -3.31 12.77
C VAL A 187 22.40 -3.11 12.34
N GLU A 188 23.22 -2.41 13.12
CA GLU A 188 24.65 -2.25 12.80
C GLU A 188 25.45 -3.55 12.96
N GLU A 189 25.07 -4.44 13.88
CA GLU A 189 25.63 -5.79 13.96
C GLU A 189 25.28 -6.60 12.71
N LEU A 190 24.02 -6.60 12.29
CA LEU A 190 23.55 -7.31 11.09
C LEU A 190 24.22 -6.75 9.83
N ILE A 191 24.27 -5.43 9.63
CA ILE A 191 24.96 -4.81 8.48
C ILE A 191 26.42 -5.27 8.41
N ARG A 192 27.13 -5.35 9.54
CA ARG A 192 28.52 -5.84 9.59
C ARG A 192 28.62 -7.34 9.36
N GLY A 193 27.71 -8.13 9.94
CA GLY A 193 27.70 -9.59 9.89
C GLY A 193 27.35 -10.15 8.52
N THR A 194 26.40 -9.52 7.83
CA THR A 194 25.96 -9.89 6.47
C THR A 194 26.90 -9.37 5.37
N GLY A 195 28.06 -8.78 5.72
CA GLY A 195 28.95 -8.04 4.81
C GLY A 195 29.17 -8.71 3.44
N GLY A 196 28.75 -8.04 2.36
CA GLY A 196 28.77 -8.54 0.97
C GLY A 196 27.51 -9.31 0.53
N GLY A 197 26.52 -9.48 1.41
CA GLY A 197 25.23 -10.11 1.12
C GLY A 197 24.16 -9.15 0.57
N THR A 198 22.92 -9.63 0.55
CA THR A 198 21.76 -8.88 0.02
C THR A 198 20.83 -8.38 1.14
N LEU A 199 19.97 -7.42 0.81
CA LEU A 199 18.93 -6.93 1.72
C LEU A 199 18.03 -8.07 2.21
N VAL A 200 17.73 -9.04 1.34
CA VAL A 200 16.95 -10.23 1.69
C VAL A 200 17.64 -11.01 2.82
N THR A 201 18.96 -11.26 2.72
CA THR A 201 19.70 -11.96 3.79
C THR A 201 19.67 -11.17 5.11
N LEU A 202 19.84 -9.85 5.05
CA LEU A 202 19.76 -8.99 6.23
C LEU A 202 18.36 -9.06 6.88
N TYR A 203 17.29 -9.03 6.09
CA TYR A 203 15.92 -9.18 6.59
C TYR A 203 15.64 -10.57 7.17
N GLU A 204 16.19 -11.63 6.59
CA GLU A 204 16.06 -12.97 7.18
C GLU A 204 16.66 -13.03 8.59
N GLU A 205 17.89 -12.53 8.76
CA GLU A 205 18.58 -12.52 10.05
C GLU A 205 17.89 -11.60 11.05
N TRP A 206 17.42 -10.43 10.61
CA TRP A 206 16.69 -9.49 11.45
C TRP A 206 15.37 -10.10 11.95
N LEU A 207 14.54 -10.66 11.07
CA LEU A 207 13.29 -11.28 11.48
C LEU A 207 13.52 -12.50 12.38
N ARG A 208 14.51 -13.34 12.10
CA ARG A 208 14.84 -14.51 12.93
C ARG A 208 15.20 -14.12 14.37
N THR A 209 15.69 -12.92 14.61
CA THR A 209 15.98 -12.39 15.95
C THR A 209 14.71 -12.17 16.78
N HIS A 210 13.58 -11.89 16.11
CA HIS A 210 12.31 -11.55 16.77
C HIS A 210 11.24 -12.63 16.68
N LEU A 211 11.32 -13.53 15.69
CA LEU A 211 10.27 -14.51 15.41
C LEU A 211 10.39 -15.79 16.24
N PRO A 212 9.26 -16.40 16.62
CA PRO A 212 9.28 -17.73 17.24
C PRO A 212 9.74 -18.80 16.24
N ALA A 213 10.42 -19.84 16.73
CA ALA A 213 11.06 -20.88 15.90
C ALA A 213 10.11 -21.64 14.95
N GLN A 214 8.81 -21.63 15.24
CA GLN A 214 7.78 -22.26 14.42
C GLN A 214 7.42 -21.48 13.14
N ILE A 215 7.88 -20.23 13.02
CA ILE A 215 7.74 -19.41 11.82
C ILE A 215 9.08 -19.43 11.11
N ARG A 216 9.10 -20.07 9.95
CA ARG A 216 10.28 -20.12 9.10
C ARG A 216 10.34 -18.88 8.22
N VAL A 217 11.55 -18.40 7.99
CA VAL A 217 11.82 -17.28 7.09
C VAL A 217 12.58 -17.80 5.88
N GLU A 218 12.02 -17.58 4.69
CA GLU A 218 12.53 -18.04 3.39
C GLU A 218 12.40 -16.93 2.34
N THR A 219 12.81 -17.20 1.10
CA THR A 219 12.56 -16.30 -0.03
C THR A 219 11.40 -16.80 -0.90
N THR A 220 10.65 -15.91 -1.56
CA THR A 220 9.57 -16.33 -2.46
C THR A 220 10.11 -17.11 -3.65
N SER A 221 11.24 -16.68 -4.21
CA SER A 221 11.88 -17.40 -5.33
C SER A 221 12.20 -18.86 -4.98
N GLN A 222 12.73 -19.13 -3.78
CA GLN A 222 12.99 -20.49 -3.29
C GLN A 222 11.71 -21.25 -2.97
N THR A 223 10.77 -20.61 -2.27
CA THR A 223 9.51 -21.23 -1.86
C THR A 223 8.68 -21.64 -3.07
N LEU A 224 8.62 -20.80 -4.10
CA LEU A 224 7.89 -21.07 -5.35
C LEU A 224 8.65 -22.02 -6.29
N ALA A 225 9.97 -22.12 -6.14
CA ALA A 225 10.75 -23.15 -6.80
C ALA A 225 10.63 -24.54 -6.13
N SER A 226 9.93 -24.69 -5.00
CA SER A 226 9.67 -26.00 -4.39
C SER A 226 8.68 -26.84 -5.22
N GLU A 227 8.79 -28.17 -5.17
CA GLU A 227 7.96 -29.08 -5.97
C GLU A 227 6.45 -28.88 -5.74
N SER A 228 6.01 -28.63 -4.51
CA SER A 228 4.61 -28.38 -4.18
C SER A 228 4.08 -27.06 -4.75
N CYS A 229 4.86 -25.99 -4.72
CA CYS A 229 4.47 -24.70 -5.27
C CYS A 229 4.61 -24.65 -6.80
N ARG A 230 5.55 -25.42 -7.37
CA ARG A 230 5.68 -25.64 -8.81
C ARG A 230 4.42 -26.26 -9.40
N GLU A 231 3.70 -27.09 -8.65
CA GLU A 231 2.43 -27.65 -9.14
C GLU A 231 1.39 -26.55 -9.34
N GLY A 232 1.28 -25.59 -8.42
CA GLY A 232 0.40 -24.44 -8.58
C GLY A 232 0.75 -23.57 -9.79
N VAL A 233 2.05 -23.31 -10.00
CA VAL A 233 2.56 -22.63 -11.20
C VAL A 233 2.21 -23.42 -12.45
N ARG A 234 2.48 -24.73 -12.46
CA ARG A 234 2.27 -25.61 -13.61
C ARG A 234 0.79 -25.66 -14.00
N LEU A 235 -0.10 -25.75 -13.02
CA LEU A 235 -1.54 -25.74 -13.24
C LEU A 235 -2.00 -24.41 -13.83
N LEU A 236 -1.67 -23.28 -13.21
CA LEU A 236 -2.13 -21.97 -13.68
C LEU A 236 -1.49 -21.56 -15.01
N LEU A 237 -0.18 -21.75 -15.17
CA LEU A 237 0.50 -21.50 -16.43
C LEU A 237 -0.03 -22.41 -17.54
N GLY A 238 -0.25 -23.70 -17.22
CA GLY A 238 -0.83 -24.65 -18.17
C GLY A 238 -2.24 -24.28 -18.60
N LEU A 239 -3.07 -23.76 -17.69
CA LEU A 239 -4.38 -23.20 -18.03
C LEU A 239 -4.25 -22.01 -18.98
N PHE A 240 -3.37 -21.04 -18.69
CA PHE A 240 -3.15 -19.90 -19.60
C PHE A 240 -2.61 -20.32 -20.96
N VAL A 241 -1.90 -21.43 -21.06
CA VAL A 241 -1.33 -21.93 -22.33
C VAL A 241 -2.39 -22.67 -23.16
N THR A 242 -3.24 -23.45 -22.51
CA THR A 242 -4.24 -24.31 -23.16
C THR A 242 -5.56 -23.58 -23.43
N GLU A 243 -5.94 -22.65 -22.54
CA GLU A 243 -7.24 -21.94 -22.51
C GLU A 243 -7.04 -20.42 -22.51
N TYR A 244 -6.02 -19.94 -23.24
CA TYR A 244 -5.51 -18.56 -23.20
C TYR A 244 -6.60 -17.49 -23.27
N ASP A 245 -7.44 -17.51 -24.30
CA ASP A 245 -8.46 -16.49 -24.52
C ASP A 245 -9.46 -16.42 -23.36
N SER A 246 -9.88 -17.59 -22.84
CA SER A 246 -10.80 -17.70 -21.71
C SER A 246 -10.16 -17.19 -20.41
N CYS A 247 -8.89 -17.51 -20.17
CA CYS A 247 -8.15 -17.02 -19.00
C CYS A 247 -7.91 -15.50 -19.05
N VAL A 248 -7.56 -14.95 -20.22
CA VAL A 248 -7.40 -13.50 -20.44
C VAL A 248 -8.73 -12.77 -20.21
N ALA A 249 -9.83 -13.31 -20.75
CA ALA A 249 -11.16 -12.74 -20.53
C ALA A 249 -11.54 -12.74 -19.03
N ALA A 250 -11.31 -13.85 -18.32
CA ALA A 250 -11.57 -13.97 -16.89
C ALA A 250 -10.74 -12.97 -16.06
N TYR A 251 -9.46 -12.81 -16.38
CA TYR A 251 -8.56 -11.86 -15.72
C TYR A 251 -8.98 -10.40 -15.95
N ASN A 252 -9.23 -10.02 -17.21
CA ASN A 252 -9.59 -8.65 -17.55
C ASN A 252 -10.96 -8.26 -16.99
N SER A 253 -11.93 -9.18 -17.01
CA SER A 253 -13.24 -8.98 -16.37
C SER A 253 -13.10 -8.79 -14.87
N ALA A 254 -12.19 -9.50 -14.19
CA ALA A 254 -11.97 -9.35 -12.76
C ALA A 254 -11.39 -7.97 -12.39
N ILE A 255 -10.51 -7.42 -13.23
CA ILE A 255 -9.97 -6.05 -13.05
C ILE A 255 -11.08 -5.01 -13.22
N GLU A 256 -11.90 -5.15 -14.26
CA GLU A 256 -13.01 -4.24 -14.53
C GLU A 256 -14.05 -4.26 -13.40
N GLU A 257 -14.46 -5.45 -12.94
CA GLU A 257 -15.42 -5.63 -11.84
C GLU A 257 -14.93 -4.97 -10.54
N ALA A 258 -13.66 -5.19 -10.20
CA ALA A 258 -13.11 -4.73 -8.93
C ALA A 258 -12.78 -3.24 -8.91
N GLY A 259 -12.62 -2.60 -10.08
CA GLY A 259 -12.23 -1.19 -10.18
C GLY A 259 -10.89 -0.86 -9.51
N VAL A 260 -10.04 -1.87 -9.29
CA VAL A 260 -8.70 -1.69 -8.72
C VAL A 260 -7.77 -1.20 -9.83
N GLY A 261 -6.82 -0.32 -9.50
CA GLY A 261 -5.89 0.31 -10.48
C GLY A 261 -4.86 -0.64 -11.14
N LEU A 262 -5.22 -1.90 -11.39
CA LEU A 262 -4.41 -2.86 -12.12
C LEU A 262 -4.65 -2.75 -13.63
N ASN A 263 -3.64 -3.10 -14.43
CA ASN A 263 -3.74 -3.08 -15.88
C ASN A 263 -4.30 -4.41 -16.43
N PRO A 264 -5.23 -4.36 -17.40
CA PRO A 264 -5.66 -5.55 -18.12
C PRO A 264 -4.52 -6.14 -18.97
N LEU A 265 -4.57 -7.46 -19.17
CA LEU A 265 -3.69 -8.19 -20.07
C LEU A 265 -3.97 -7.85 -21.52
N ARG A 266 -2.91 -7.68 -22.31
CA ARG A 266 -2.99 -7.49 -23.76
C ARG A 266 -3.00 -8.84 -24.47
N GLY A 267 -4.20 -9.41 -24.58
CA GLY A 267 -4.44 -10.71 -25.22
C GLY A 267 -3.77 -10.85 -26.61
N SER A 268 -3.88 -9.81 -27.45
CA SER A 268 -3.41 -9.82 -28.84
C SER A 268 -1.90 -9.95 -29.03
N VAL A 269 -1.08 -9.75 -27.99
CA VAL A 269 0.39 -9.86 -28.06
C VAL A 269 0.94 -11.04 -27.25
N GLY A 270 0.06 -11.89 -26.74
CA GLY A 270 0.48 -13.06 -25.95
C GLY A 270 0.88 -12.74 -24.51
N GLU A 271 0.42 -11.61 -23.93
CA GLU A 271 0.83 -11.24 -22.57
C GLU A 271 0.33 -12.25 -21.52
N LEU A 272 1.24 -12.75 -20.68
CA LEU A 272 0.87 -13.59 -19.55
C LEU A 272 1.01 -12.85 -18.21
N PRO A 273 0.14 -13.17 -17.22
CA PRO A 273 0.23 -12.63 -15.88
C PRO A 273 1.28 -13.38 -15.04
N PHE A 274 2.48 -13.56 -15.59
CA PHE A 274 3.62 -14.16 -14.89
C PHE A 274 4.90 -13.34 -15.08
N PHE A 275 5.77 -13.40 -14.08
CA PHE A 275 7.15 -12.97 -14.15
C PHE A 275 8.09 -14.18 -14.17
N ALA A 276 9.19 -14.07 -14.91
CA ALA A 276 10.34 -14.94 -14.75
C ALA A 276 11.41 -14.22 -13.93
N VAL A 277 11.89 -14.85 -12.86
CA VAL A 277 13.02 -14.37 -12.06
C VAL A 277 14.29 -15.00 -12.61
N ILE A 278 15.26 -14.18 -13.00
CA ILE A 278 16.42 -14.56 -13.79
C ILE A 278 17.69 -14.12 -13.04
N GLN A 279 18.66 -15.03 -12.97
CA GLN A 279 20.04 -14.66 -12.65
C GLN A 279 20.74 -14.22 -13.94
N ARG A 280 21.20 -12.97 -13.99
CA ARG A 280 21.87 -12.39 -15.15
C ARG A 280 23.06 -11.55 -14.69
N ASP A 281 24.27 -11.87 -15.16
CA ASP A 281 25.48 -11.07 -14.92
C ASP A 281 25.72 -10.72 -13.43
N GLY A 282 25.49 -11.68 -12.54
CA GLY A 282 25.60 -11.51 -11.09
C GLY A 282 24.41 -10.79 -10.43
N ARG A 283 23.47 -10.25 -11.21
CA ARG A 283 22.24 -9.59 -10.78
C ARG A 283 21.06 -10.56 -10.70
N MET A 284 20.08 -10.22 -9.88
CA MET A 284 18.77 -10.86 -9.87
C MET A 284 17.73 -9.91 -10.47
N VAL A 285 17.11 -10.33 -11.56
CA VAL A 285 16.14 -9.49 -12.28
C VAL A 285 14.85 -10.26 -12.51
N ARG A 286 13.77 -9.53 -12.76
CA ARG A 286 12.52 -10.07 -13.28
C ARG A 286 12.21 -9.50 -14.65
N THR A 287 11.48 -10.28 -15.44
CA THR A 287 10.86 -9.82 -16.68
C THR A 287 9.50 -10.47 -16.88
N THR A 288 8.63 -9.86 -17.69
CA THR A 288 7.32 -10.43 -18.01
C THR A 288 7.46 -11.65 -18.92
N VAL A 289 6.65 -12.66 -18.67
CA VAL A 289 6.52 -13.82 -19.55
C VAL A 289 5.44 -13.57 -20.60
N ASN A 290 5.70 -13.95 -21.85
CA ASN A 290 4.73 -13.89 -22.95
C ASN A 290 4.64 -15.25 -23.66
N LEU A 291 3.50 -15.54 -24.26
CA LEU A 291 3.24 -16.71 -25.10
C LEU A 291 3.21 -16.30 -26.57
N GLN A 292 4.21 -16.69 -27.35
CA GLN A 292 4.32 -16.34 -28.77
C GLN A 292 4.85 -17.53 -29.57
N ASP A 293 4.20 -17.82 -30.71
CA ASP A 293 4.59 -18.90 -31.63
C ASP A 293 4.80 -20.27 -30.96
N GLY A 294 3.94 -20.62 -30.00
CA GLY A 294 4.01 -21.89 -29.26
C GLY A 294 5.20 -22.00 -28.29
N ALA A 295 5.79 -20.86 -27.90
CA ALA A 295 6.88 -20.79 -26.95
C ALA A 295 6.63 -19.73 -25.88
N LEU A 296 7.27 -19.90 -24.73
CA LEU A 296 7.34 -18.89 -23.70
C LEU A 296 8.56 -18.00 -23.92
N HIS A 297 8.36 -16.69 -23.80
CA HIS A 297 9.37 -15.67 -23.97
C HIS A 297 9.51 -14.84 -22.70
N ALA A 298 10.74 -14.64 -22.24
CA ALA A 298 11.08 -13.82 -21.10
C ALA A 298 12.41 -13.08 -21.37
N GLY A 299 12.32 -11.81 -21.79
CA GLY A 299 13.49 -11.07 -22.24
C GLY A 299 14.07 -11.65 -23.52
N ASP A 300 15.33 -12.09 -23.49
CA ASP A 300 16.01 -12.81 -24.59
C ASP A 300 15.85 -14.32 -24.51
N LEU A 301 15.25 -14.82 -23.44
CA LEU A 301 15.10 -16.25 -23.23
C LEU A 301 13.81 -16.73 -23.90
N GLN A 302 13.94 -17.81 -24.67
CA GLN A 302 12.83 -18.51 -25.27
C GLN A 302 12.94 -19.99 -24.94
N TRP A 303 11.81 -20.61 -24.59
CA TRP A 303 11.75 -22.07 -24.47
C TRP A 303 10.40 -22.64 -24.92
N PRO A 304 10.41 -23.82 -25.57
CA PRO A 304 9.20 -24.43 -26.10
C PRO A 304 8.26 -24.90 -24.97
N ILE A 305 6.96 -24.82 -25.25
CA ILE A 305 5.92 -25.34 -24.38
C ILE A 305 5.03 -26.33 -25.13
N ASP A 306 4.62 -27.40 -24.45
CA ASP A 306 3.61 -28.32 -24.97
C ASP A 306 2.25 -27.61 -24.87
N MET A 307 1.78 -27.09 -26.00
CA MET A 307 0.52 -26.36 -26.12
C MET A 307 -0.70 -27.24 -25.82
N VAL A 308 -0.58 -28.56 -25.96
CA VAL A 308 -1.69 -29.49 -25.69
C VAL A 308 -1.75 -29.84 -24.21
N ALA A 309 -0.59 -30.09 -23.62
CA ALA A 309 -0.52 -30.53 -22.22
C ALA A 309 -0.28 -29.38 -21.22
N GLY A 310 -0.10 -28.15 -21.70
CA GLY A 310 0.10 -26.95 -20.86
C GLY A 310 1.34 -27.04 -19.98
N ARG A 311 2.43 -27.64 -20.47
CA ARG A 311 3.63 -27.91 -19.65
C ARG A 311 4.90 -27.72 -20.45
N PHE A 312 5.99 -27.36 -19.77
CA PHE A 312 7.30 -27.17 -20.39
C PHE A 312 7.71 -28.41 -21.18
N ALA A 313 8.11 -28.22 -22.44
CA ALA A 313 8.68 -29.30 -23.23
C ALA A 313 10.01 -29.72 -22.59
N GLY A 314 10.11 -30.97 -22.11
CA GLY A 314 11.28 -31.48 -21.39
C GLY A 314 11.28 -31.24 -19.86
N GLY A 315 10.26 -30.56 -19.31
CA GLY A 315 10.01 -30.49 -17.86
C GLY A 315 11.00 -29.66 -17.03
N GLN A 316 11.95 -28.95 -17.64
CA GLN A 316 12.94 -28.13 -16.93
C GLN A 316 12.93 -26.68 -17.40
N LEU A 317 13.08 -25.75 -16.46
CA LEU A 317 13.30 -24.33 -16.76
C LEU A 317 14.73 -24.11 -17.26
N PRO A 318 14.99 -23.05 -18.05
CA PRO A 318 16.35 -22.67 -18.40
C PRO A 318 17.22 -22.47 -17.14
N PRO A 319 18.52 -22.81 -17.14
CA PRO A 319 19.36 -22.74 -15.94
C PRO A 319 19.47 -21.35 -15.30
N SER A 320 19.30 -20.29 -16.08
CA SER A 320 19.30 -18.90 -15.61
C SER A 320 17.99 -18.49 -14.94
N VAL A 321 16.88 -19.18 -15.21
CA VAL A 321 15.56 -18.90 -14.66
C VAL A 321 15.43 -19.59 -13.30
N ARG A 322 15.36 -18.80 -12.22
CA ARG A 322 15.21 -19.28 -10.85
C ARG A 322 13.79 -19.75 -10.56
N SER A 323 12.80 -18.99 -11.01
CA SER A 323 11.39 -19.30 -10.80
C SER A 323 10.49 -18.58 -11.81
N ILE A 324 9.26 -19.09 -11.97
CA ILE A 324 8.15 -18.39 -12.61
C ILE A 324 7.10 -18.14 -11.56
N VAL A 325 6.60 -16.91 -11.50
CA VAL A 325 5.71 -16.44 -10.43
C VAL A 325 4.56 -15.64 -11.02
N GLY A 326 3.34 -15.87 -10.53
CA GLY A 326 2.18 -15.10 -10.93
C GLY A 326 2.32 -13.62 -10.58
N LYS A 327 1.70 -12.74 -11.37
CA LYS A 327 1.52 -11.32 -11.03
C LYS A 327 0.29 -11.16 -10.14
N ALA A 328 0.36 -10.32 -9.10
CA ALA A 328 -0.76 -9.87 -8.28
C ALA A 328 -1.87 -10.94 -8.05
N LEU A 329 -2.93 -10.91 -8.87
CA LEU A 329 -4.08 -11.83 -8.82
C LEU A 329 -3.67 -13.31 -8.90
N VAL A 330 -2.76 -13.62 -9.83
CA VAL A 330 -2.29 -14.99 -10.08
C VAL A 330 -1.41 -15.48 -8.95
N LEU A 331 -0.58 -14.63 -8.35
CA LEU A 331 0.23 -14.99 -7.19
C LEU A 331 -0.65 -15.45 -6.02
N VAL A 332 -1.70 -14.68 -5.72
CA VAL A 332 -2.65 -14.98 -4.64
C VAL A 332 -3.29 -16.34 -4.85
N LEU A 333 -3.74 -16.63 -6.08
CA LEU A 333 -4.34 -17.91 -6.40
C LEU A 333 -3.29 -19.04 -6.35
N GLN A 334 -2.11 -18.81 -6.92
CA GLN A 334 -1.01 -19.78 -7.01
C GLN A 334 -0.59 -20.32 -5.64
N VAL A 335 -0.44 -19.45 -4.65
CA VAL A 335 0.03 -19.85 -3.31
C VAL A 335 -1.03 -20.56 -2.48
N ARG A 336 -2.31 -20.40 -2.85
CA ARG A 336 -3.46 -20.99 -2.16
C ARG A 336 -3.96 -22.28 -2.81
N LEU A 337 -3.51 -22.61 -4.03
CA LEU A 337 -4.02 -23.72 -4.82
C LEU A 337 -3.60 -25.10 -4.27
N GLN A 338 -4.55 -26.02 -4.07
CA GLN A 338 -4.27 -27.38 -3.62
C GLN A 338 -3.73 -28.29 -4.74
N PRO A 339 -2.94 -29.34 -4.42
CA PRO A 339 -2.60 -29.83 -3.08
C PRO A 339 -1.36 -29.18 -2.44
N GLY A 340 -0.65 -28.28 -3.13
CA GLY A 340 0.64 -27.74 -2.68
C GLY A 340 0.61 -26.40 -1.93
N GLY A 341 -0.49 -25.66 -2.06
CA GLY A 341 -0.69 -24.35 -1.44
C GLY A 341 -0.99 -24.41 0.05
N SER A 342 -1.23 -23.25 0.64
CA SER A 342 -1.66 -23.09 2.04
C SER A 342 -2.53 -21.83 2.17
N ARG A 343 -3.06 -21.58 3.37
CA ARG A 343 -3.70 -20.28 3.63
C ARG A 343 -2.70 -19.15 3.42
N LEU A 344 -3.17 -18.05 2.84
CA LEU A 344 -2.36 -16.84 2.69
C LEU A 344 -2.66 -15.90 3.86
N ALA A 345 -1.68 -15.67 4.73
CA ALA A 345 -1.82 -14.78 5.88
C ALA A 345 -1.51 -13.32 5.49
N LEU A 346 -2.48 -12.44 5.68
CA LEU A 346 -2.38 -11.00 5.40
C LEU A 346 -2.87 -10.19 6.61
N PRO A 347 -2.39 -8.95 6.81
CA PRO A 347 -3.07 -8.06 7.75
C PRO A 347 -4.51 -7.78 7.27
N ARG A 348 -5.38 -7.32 8.18
CA ARG A 348 -6.82 -7.08 7.92
C ARG A 348 -7.08 -6.26 6.65
N GLN A 349 -6.29 -5.20 6.44
CA GLN A 349 -6.34 -4.35 5.24
C GLN A 349 -5.16 -4.59 4.28
N GLY A 350 -4.59 -5.80 4.30
CA GLY A 350 -3.48 -6.19 3.42
C GLY A 350 -3.90 -6.36 1.97
N SER A 351 -3.05 -5.92 1.04
CA SER A 351 -3.19 -6.08 -0.41
C SER A 351 -4.46 -5.47 -1.02
N LEU A 352 -4.35 -4.26 -1.58
CA LEU A 352 -5.46 -3.52 -2.18
C LEU A 352 -6.16 -4.24 -3.35
N TYR A 353 -5.48 -5.20 -3.99
CA TYR A 353 -6.01 -5.94 -5.14
C TYR A 353 -6.77 -7.24 -4.78
N MET A 354 -7.01 -7.53 -3.50
CA MET A 354 -7.76 -8.74 -3.11
C MET A 354 -9.16 -8.84 -3.73
N PRO A 355 -9.95 -7.76 -3.87
CA PRO A 355 -11.25 -7.84 -4.56
C PRO A 355 -11.14 -8.40 -5.98
N ALA A 356 -10.13 -7.96 -6.75
CA ALA A 356 -9.87 -8.49 -8.09
C ALA A 356 -9.36 -9.94 -8.05
N ALA A 357 -8.60 -10.32 -7.03
CA ALA A 357 -8.07 -11.69 -6.93
C ALA A 357 -9.21 -12.70 -6.68
N HIS A 358 -10.19 -12.31 -5.85
CA HIS A 358 -11.41 -13.07 -5.63
C HIS A 358 -12.31 -13.11 -6.87
N ALA A 359 -12.49 -11.99 -7.56
CA ALA A 359 -13.22 -11.94 -8.82
C ALA A 359 -12.58 -12.86 -9.87
N PHE A 360 -11.25 -12.86 -9.97
CA PHE A 360 -10.52 -13.75 -10.86
C PHE A 360 -10.74 -15.23 -10.51
N GLU A 361 -10.66 -15.60 -9.23
CA GLU A 361 -10.97 -16.96 -8.78
C GLU A 361 -12.41 -17.36 -9.16
N ARG A 362 -13.40 -16.50 -8.90
CA ARG A 362 -14.80 -16.74 -9.26
C ARG A 362 -14.99 -16.93 -10.76
N ASN A 363 -14.39 -16.06 -11.58
CA ASN A 363 -14.51 -16.10 -13.03
C ASN A 363 -13.93 -17.38 -13.61
N LEU A 364 -12.76 -17.83 -13.13
CA LEU A 364 -12.18 -19.11 -13.55
C LEU A 364 -13.06 -20.30 -13.17
N ARG A 365 -13.69 -20.29 -11.98
CA ARG A 365 -14.62 -21.34 -11.55
C ARG A 365 -15.89 -21.35 -12.39
N ALA A 366 -16.46 -20.18 -12.68
CA ALA A 366 -17.67 -20.04 -13.49
C ALA A 366 -17.49 -20.57 -14.91
N CYS A 367 -16.28 -20.42 -15.48
CA CYS A 367 -15.92 -20.98 -16.77
C CYS A 367 -15.49 -22.46 -16.73
N GLY A 368 -15.50 -23.10 -15.56
CA GLY A 368 -15.07 -24.50 -15.39
C GLY A 368 -13.55 -24.72 -15.51
N LEU A 369 -12.76 -23.65 -15.55
CA LEU A 369 -11.30 -23.71 -15.71
C LEU A 369 -10.56 -24.02 -14.40
N LEU A 370 -11.11 -23.59 -13.27
CA LEU A 370 -10.54 -23.84 -11.94
C LEU A 370 -11.36 -24.87 -11.16
N THR A 371 -10.92 -26.12 -11.20
CA THR A 371 -11.57 -27.24 -10.51
C THR A 371 -10.92 -27.59 -9.17
N ALA A 372 -9.63 -27.29 -9.01
CA ALA A 372 -8.92 -27.55 -7.78
C ALA A 372 -9.45 -26.69 -6.61
N PRO A 373 -9.46 -27.23 -5.37
CA PRO A 373 -9.74 -26.43 -4.19
C PRO A 373 -8.67 -25.36 -3.96
N VAL A 374 -9.08 -24.25 -3.35
CA VAL A 374 -8.20 -23.13 -3.01
C VAL A 374 -8.37 -22.86 -1.52
N HIS A 375 -7.27 -22.79 -0.78
CA HIS A 375 -7.28 -22.45 0.65
C HIS A 375 -7.80 -21.03 0.88
N GLU A 376 -8.27 -20.73 2.10
CA GLU A 376 -8.73 -19.39 2.45
C GLU A 376 -7.57 -18.39 2.60
N ILE A 377 -7.91 -17.09 2.61
CA ILE A 377 -7.02 -16.03 3.11
C ILE A 377 -7.26 -15.91 4.61
N GLU A 378 -6.20 -15.88 5.40
CA GLU A 378 -6.25 -15.66 6.85
C GLU A 378 -5.90 -14.20 7.14
N ARG A 379 -6.89 -13.43 7.61
CA ARG A 379 -6.74 -12.02 7.96
C ARG A 379 -6.39 -11.88 9.43
N VAL A 380 -5.26 -11.23 9.70
CA VAL A 380 -4.80 -10.90 11.05
C VAL A 380 -5.18 -9.46 11.36
N ARG A 381 -5.99 -9.26 12.39
CA ARG A 381 -6.31 -7.95 12.93
C ARG A 381 -5.65 -7.80 14.30
N LEU A 382 -4.88 -6.74 14.47
CA LEU A 382 -4.18 -6.44 15.74
C LEU A 382 -5.02 -5.53 16.66
N GLY A 383 -6.00 -4.79 16.12
CA GLY A 383 -6.88 -3.93 16.92
C GLY A 383 -6.16 -2.77 17.59
N PHE A 384 -5.03 -2.32 17.01
CA PHE A 384 -4.06 -1.45 17.67
C PHE A 384 -4.70 -0.18 18.26
N LEU A 385 -5.55 0.50 17.49
CA LEU A 385 -6.13 1.78 17.92
C LEU A 385 -7.20 1.60 19.01
N GLU A 386 -7.92 0.47 19.00
CA GLU A 386 -8.91 0.16 20.05
C GLU A 386 -8.25 -0.15 21.39
N ARG A 387 -7.05 -0.77 21.37
CA ARG A 387 -6.31 -1.10 22.59
C ARG A 387 -5.78 0.13 23.32
N TRP A 388 -5.68 1.28 22.65
CA TRP A 388 -5.26 2.54 23.28
C TRP A 388 -6.22 3.00 24.37
N SER A 389 -7.47 2.52 24.39
CA SER A 389 -8.42 2.75 25.48
C SER A 389 -7.88 2.36 26.87
N SER A 390 -6.88 1.47 26.93
CA SER A 390 -6.17 1.08 28.15
C SER A 390 -4.91 1.91 28.46
N CYS A 391 -4.51 2.84 27.58
CA CYS A 391 -3.27 3.61 27.68
C CYS A 391 -3.52 5.07 28.09
N ARG A 392 -2.77 5.54 29.09
CA ARG A 392 -2.81 6.94 29.54
C ARG A 392 -1.62 7.78 29.06
N THR A 393 -0.75 7.24 28.21
CA THR A 393 0.36 8.03 27.65
C THR A 393 -0.19 9.11 26.72
N ARG A 394 0.29 10.34 26.91
CA ARG A 394 -0.05 11.46 26.02
C ARG A 394 0.62 11.29 24.67
N ILE A 395 -0.12 11.63 23.62
CA ILE A 395 0.35 11.70 22.24
C ILE A 395 0.12 13.11 21.69
N ARG A 396 0.94 13.49 20.71
CA ARG A 396 0.64 14.61 19.82
C ARG A 396 -0.15 14.08 18.64
N VAL A 397 -1.33 14.64 18.44
CA VAL A 397 -2.14 14.36 17.26
C VAL A 397 -1.42 14.98 16.06
N PRO A 398 -1.16 14.25 14.96
CA PRO A 398 -0.57 14.82 13.75
C PRO A 398 -1.30 16.08 13.28
N ASP A 399 -0.57 17.10 12.83
CA ASP A 399 -1.12 18.43 12.49
C ASP A 399 -2.31 18.36 11.53
N TYR A 400 -2.28 17.43 10.58
CA TYR A 400 -3.35 17.26 9.59
C TYR A 400 -4.65 16.69 10.19
N LEU A 401 -4.60 16.06 11.36
CA LEU A 401 -5.73 15.52 12.11
C LEU A 401 -6.26 16.51 13.14
N CYS A 402 -5.44 17.43 13.65
CA CYS A 402 -5.81 18.40 14.69
C CYS A 402 -7.17 19.08 14.47
N PRO A 403 -7.58 19.50 13.25
CA PRO A 403 -8.89 20.12 13.04
C PRO A 403 -10.10 19.20 13.33
N ALA A 404 -9.91 17.88 13.35
CA ALA A 404 -10.97 16.90 13.56
C ALA A 404 -11.12 16.44 15.02
N PHE A 405 -10.06 16.56 15.83
CA PHE A 405 -10.01 16.11 17.22
C PHE A 405 -10.16 17.29 18.20
N SER A 406 -10.44 16.99 19.46
CA SER A 406 -10.69 18.03 20.48
C SER A 406 -9.44 18.82 20.89
N SER A 407 -8.24 18.26 20.70
CA SER A 407 -6.96 18.84 21.10
C SER A 407 -5.83 18.37 20.19
N SER A 408 -4.75 19.16 20.10
CA SER A 408 -3.50 18.78 19.43
C SER A 408 -2.65 17.81 20.27
N GLU A 409 -2.91 17.71 21.58
CA GLU A 409 -2.34 16.69 22.45
C GLU A 409 -3.45 16.01 23.25
N LEU A 410 -3.50 14.68 23.21
CA LEU A 410 -4.52 13.85 23.86
C LEU A 410 -3.87 12.69 24.61
N LEU A 411 -4.51 12.17 25.65
CA LEU A 411 -4.17 10.84 26.13
C LEU A 411 -4.57 9.81 25.06
N ALA A 412 -3.79 8.74 24.91
CA ALA A 412 -4.09 7.69 23.94
C ALA A 412 -5.52 7.11 24.12
N CYS A 413 -5.99 6.96 25.37
CA CYS A 413 -7.36 6.54 25.65
C CYS A 413 -8.42 7.54 25.16
N GLU A 414 -8.19 8.84 25.31
CA GLU A 414 -9.10 9.89 24.82
C GLU A 414 -9.16 9.89 23.29
N PHE A 415 -7.99 9.74 22.63
CA PHE A 415 -7.94 9.59 21.18
C PHE A 415 -8.73 8.37 20.69
N SER A 416 -8.57 7.23 21.35
CA SER A 416 -9.28 5.98 21.05
C SER A 416 -10.80 6.12 21.20
N GLU A 417 -11.26 6.85 22.22
CA GLU A 417 -12.68 7.14 22.47
C GLU A 417 -13.27 8.11 21.43
N GLU A 418 -12.52 9.15 21.04
CA GLU A 418 -12.96 10.13 20.05
C GLU A 418 -12.98 9.57 18.62
N LEU A 419 -12.02 8.72 18.27
CA LEU A 419 -11.79 8.21 16.92
C LEU A 419 -13.05 7.69 16.21
N PRO A 420 -13.84 6.74 16.76
CA PRO A 420 -15.01 6.21 16.07
C PRO A 420 -16.07 7.28 15.80
N VAL A 421 -16.25 8.23 16.71
CA VAL A 421 -17.20 9.35 16.55
C VAL A 421 -16.73 10.31 15.46
N VAL A 422 -15.44 10.64 15.46
CA VAL A 422 -14.80 11.52 14.49
C VAL A 422 -14.84 10.91 13.09
N VAL A 423 -14.48 9.63 12.94
CA VAL A 423 -14.53 8.88 11.68
C VAL A 423 -15.97 8.82 11.16
N ALA A 424 -16.94 8.46 11.99
CA ALA A 424 -18.35 8.39 11.59
C ALA A 424 -18.88 9.75 11.10
N ARG A 425 -18.52 10.84 11.80
CA ARG A 425 -18.87 12.20 11.38
C ARG A 425 -18.25 12.54 10.03
N CYS A 426 -16.96 12.28 9.83
CA CYS A 426 -16.27 12.56 8.56
C CYS A 426 -16.86 11.75 7.39
N ARG A 427 -17.14 10.46 7.59
CA ARG A 427 -17.81 9.61 6.57
C ARG A 427 -19.21 10.13 6.23
N LYS A 428 -19.98 10.59 7.23
CA LYS A 428 -21.29 11.21 7.02
C LYS A 428 -21.17 12.49 6.18
N THR A 429 -20.21 13.36 6.49
CA THR A 429 -19.98 14.58 5.69
C THR A 429 -19.56 14.25 4.27
N LEU A 430 -18.65 13.30 4.05
CA LEU A 430 -18.27 12.85 2.70
C LEU A 430 -19.49 12.35 1.91
N ALA A 431 -20.37 11.57 2.53
CA ALA A 431 -21.60 11.10 1.88
C ALA A 431 -22.53 12.26 1.46
N GLN A 432 -22.62 13.33 2.26
CA GLN A 432 -23.38 14.53 1.90
C GLN A 432 -22.75 15.28 0.72
N LEU A 433 -21.42 15.39 0.70
CA LEU A 433 -20.65 16.12 -0.32
C LEU A 433 -20.74 15.53 -1.73
N VAL A 434 -21.22 14.29 -1.88
CA VAL A 434 -21.51 13.69 -3.19
C VAL A 434 -22.69 14.41 -3.88
N GLN A 435 -23.63 14.97 -3.12
CA GLN A 435 -24.81 15.66 -3.63
C GLN A 435 -24.57 17.17 -3.78
N THR A 436 -25.17 17.79 -4.81
CA THR A 436 -25.03 19.24 -5.05
C THR A 436 -25.53 20.08 -3.87
N ASP A 437 -26.74 19.80 -3.40
CA ASP A 437 -27.32 20.53 -2.26
C ASP A 437 -26.54 20.27 -0.97
N GLY A 438 -25.98 19.07 -0.82
CA GLY A 438 -25.10 18.71 0.28
C GLY A 438 -23.79 19.49 0.28
N ARG A 439 -23.17 19.70 -0.90
CA ARG A 439 -21.97 20.56 -1.04
C ARG A 439 -22.25 21.99 -0.60
N GLU A 440 -23.39 22.57 -1.01
CA GLU A 440 -23.75 23.93 -0.63
C GLU A 440 -24.01 24.04 0.88
N ALA A 441 -24.74 23.08 1.46
CA ALA A 441 -25.01 23.04 2.90
C ALA A 441 -23.71 22.95 3.72
N VAL A 442 -22.83 22.01 3.39
CA VAL A 442 -21.55 21.82 4.10
C VAL A 442 -20.65 23.05 3.95
N ALA A 443 -20.53 23.61 2.75
CA ALA A 443 -19.73 24.81 2.53
C ALA A 443 -20.26 26.02 3.33
N ARG A 444 -21.59 26.15 3.48
CA ARG A 444 -22.20 27.18 4.32
C ARG A 444 -21.93 26.97 5.80
N GLU A 445 -21.96 25.73 6.28
CA GLU A 445 -21.62 25.38 7.66
C GLU A 445 -20.14 25.65 7.99
N LEU A 446 -19.23 25.34 7.06
CA LEU A 446 -17.79 25.57 7.23
C LEU A 446 -17.42 27.05 7.26
N SER A 447 -18.16 27.91 6.56
CA SER A 447 -17.78 29.31 6.36
C SER A 447 -18.99 30.26 6.30
N PRO A 448 -19.82 30.32 7.36
CA PRO A 448 -21.07 31.07 7.36
C PRO A 448 -20.85 32.57 7.07
N ARG A 449 -19.82 33.16 7.69
CA ARG A 449 -19.47 34.58 7.50
C ARG A 449 -19.09 34.92 6.05
N LEU A 450 -18.39 34.02 5.37
CA LEU A 450 -17.99 34.22 3.97
C LEU A 450 -19.20 34.07 3.04
N TYR A 451 -20.10 33.13 3.33
CA TYR A 451 -21.36 32.96 2.61
C TYR A 451 -22.27 34.18 2.75
N ASP A 452 -22.45 34.71 3.97
CA ASP A 452 -23.26 35.89 4.23
C ASP A 452 -22.67 37.14 3.55
N ARG A 453 -21.33 37.30 3.61
CA ARG A 453 -20.63 38.39 2.91
C ARG A 453 -20.82 38.29 1.40
N ARG A 454 -20.67 37.09 0.83
CA ARG A 454 -20.88 36.84 -0.61
C ARG A 454 -22.30 37.20 -1.04
N ALA A 455 -23.31 36.79 -0.26
CA ALA A 455 -24.70 37.11 -0.54
C ALA A 455 -24.95 38.63 -0.52
N GLY A 456 -24.41 39.33 0.50
CA GLY A 456 -24.50 40.79 0.59
C GLY A 456 -23.83 41.52 -0.58
N LEU A 457 -22.66 41.05 -1.03
CA LEU A 457 -21.98 41.61 -2.21
C LEU A 457 -22.76 41.35 -3.50
N GLU A 458 -23.35 40.17 -3.67
CA GLU A 458 -24.15 39.84 -4.85
C GLU A 458 -25.43 40.70 -4.90
N ASP A 459 -26.09 40.93 -3.77
CA ASP A 459 -27.23 41.86 -3.69
C ASP A 459 -26.81 43.29 -4.03
N ARG A 460 -25.67 43.74 -3.49
CA ARG A 460 -25.11 45.07 -3.81
C ARG A 460 -24.75 45.19 -5.30
N ARG A 461 -24.13 44.17 -5.89
CA ARG A 461 -23.80 44.11 -7.32
C ARG A 461 -25.05 44.23 -8.18
N ARG A 462 -26.11 43.50 -7.84
CA ARG A 462 -27.42 43.55 -8.53
C ARG A 462 -28.07 44.92 -8.43
N GLN A 463 -27.98 45.59 -7.28
CA GLN A 463 -28.46 46.96 -7.12
C GLN A 463 -27.71 47.94 -8.04
N LEU A 464 -26.37 47.92 -8.03
CA LEU A 464 -25.54 48.83 -8.83
C LEU A 464 -25.66 48.58 -10.34
N ALA A 465 -25.94 47.34 -10.76
CA ALA A 465 -26.11 46.97 -12.16
C ALA A 465 -27.44 47.45 -12.78
N ARG A 466 -28.43 47.81 -11.95
CA ARG A 466 -29.74 48.32 -12.40
C ARG A 466 -29.70 49.80 -12.78
N ASP A 467 -28.74 50.56 -12.24
CA ASP A 467 -28.57 51.98 -12.54
C ASP A 467 -27.36 52.20 -13.48
N PRO A 468 -27.57 52.74 -14.70
CA PRO A 468 -26.50 53.07 -15.63
C PRO A 468 -25.40 53.97 -15.04
N ALA A 469 -25.74 54.87 -14.10
CA ALA A 469 -24.79 55.79 -13.48
C ALA A 469 -23.82 55.09 -12.52
N THR A 470 -24.24 53.98 -11.89
CA THR A 470 -23.42 53.23 -10.92
C THR A 470 -22.86 51.92 -11.48
N ARG A 471 -23.22 51.55 -12.72
CA ARG A 471 -22.87 50.27 -13.34
C ARG A 471 -21.37 49.97 -13.37
N ALA A 472 -20.53 50.99 -13.55
CA ALA A 472 -19.08 50.85 -13.54
C ALA A 472 -18.52 50.35 -12.19
N GLN A 473 -19.23 50.60 -11.08
CA GLN A 473 -18.85 50.17 -9.73
C GLN A 473 -19.17 48.69 -9.48
N ALA A 474 -19.94 48.03 -10.34
CA ALA A 474 -20.26 46.61 -10.22
C ALA A 474 -19.07 45.69 -10.57
N GLY A 475 -18.09 46.18 -11.34
CA GLY A 475 -16.89 45.42 -11.75
C GLY A 475 -16.01 45.03 -10.56
N PRO A 476 -15.54 45.98 -9.73
CA PRO A 476 -14.74 45.66 -8.54
C PRO A 476 -15.43 44.72 -7.56
N ILE A 477 -16.75 44.86 -7.36
CA ILE A 477 -17.54 43.96 -6.50
C ILE A 477 -17.57 42.54 -7.07
N TRP A 478 -17.65 42.40 -8.39
CA TRP A 478 -17.61 41.08 -9.04
C TRP A 478 -16.27 40.39 -8.84
N ASP A 479 -15.16 41.12 -8.87
CA ASP A 479 -13.84 40.54 -8.59
C ASP A 479 -13.69 40.15 -7.11
N GLU A 480 -14.24 40.94 -6.18
CA GLU A 480 -14.31 40.56 -4.77
C GLU A 480 -15.16 39.28 -4.54
N ILE A 481 -16.28 39.14 -5.25
CA ILE A 481 -17.10 37.91 -5.22
C ILE A 481 -16.30 36.71 -5.73
N LYS A 482 -15.54 36.84 -6.81
CA LYS A 482 -14.69 35.75 -7.31
C LYS A 482 -13.62 35.33 -6.31
N ASP A 483 -12.99 36.29 -5.64
CA ASP A 483 -11.98 36.01 -4.63
C ASP A 483 -12.59 35.31 -3.40
N LEU A 484 -13.81 35.69 -3.00
CA LEU A 484 -14.56 34.96 -1.98
C LEU A 484 -14.96 33.56 -2.43
N ASP A 485 -15.41 33.39 -3.68
CA ASP A 485 -15.74 32.08 -4.25
C ASP A 485 -14.52 31.15 -4.25
N ARG A 486 -13.33 31.69 -4.55
CA ARG A 486 -12.07 30.96 -4.45
C ARG A 486 -11.75 30.54 -3.03
N GLN A 487 -11.95 31.43 -2.04
CA GLN A 487 -11.73 31.11 -0.62
C GLN A 487 -12.69 30.04 -0.12
N LEU A 488 -13.99 30.15 -0.45
CA LEU A 488 -15.00 29.16 -0.12
C LEU A 488 -14.67 27.79 -0.72
N LEU A 489 -14.28 27.76 -2.00
CA LEU A 489 -13.88 26.52 -2.67
C LEU A 489 -12.61 25.92 -2.04
N ARG A 490 -11.65 26.74 -1.64
CA ARG A 490 -10.45 26.28 -0.93
C ARG A 490 -10.81 25.60 0.39
N GLY A 491 -11.63 26.26 1.22
CA GLY A 491 -12.09 25.71 2.49
C GLY A 491 -12.84 24.39 2.32
N LEU A 492 -13.65 24.29 1.26
CA LEU A 492 -14.33 23.03 0.91
C LEU A 492 -13.32 21.93 0.55
N VAL A 493 -12.31 22.21 -0.28
CA VAL A 493 -11.27 21.24 -0.66
C VAL A 493 -10.50 20.78 0.56
N ASP A 494 -10.05 21.69 1.42
CA ASP A 494 -9.29 21.36 2.63
C ASP A 494 -10.12 20.48 3.59
N ALA A 495 -11.43 20.76 3.73
CA ALA A 495 -12.34 19.92 4.50
C ALA A 495 -12.55 18.53 3.88
N VAL A 496 -12.70 18.43 2.55
CA VAL A 496 -12.77 17.13 1.85
C VAL A 496 -11.52 16.31 2.11
N VAL A 497 -10.34 16.92 1.96
CA VAL A 497 -9.05 16.25 2.20
C VAL A 497 -8.99 15.75 3.64
N LEU A 498 -9.26 16.61 4.62
CA LEU A 498 -9.30 16.23 6.03
C LEU A 498 -10.22 15.02 6.27
N HIS A 499 -11.46 15.07 5.76
CA HIS A 499 -12.43 14.00 5.97
C HIS A 499 -12.02 12.69 5.31
N LEU A 500 -11.40 12.73 4.12
CA LEU A 500 -10.82 11.54 3.49
C LEU A 500 -9.71 10.94 4.35
N ARG A 501 -8.77 11.77 4.83
CA ARG A 501 -7.64 11.30 5.66
C ARG A 501 -8.09 10.69 6.99
N VAL A 502 -9.02 11.36 7.67
CA VAL A 502 -9.59 10.84 8.92
C VAL A 502 -10.30 9.50 8.68
N SER A 503 -11.00 9.36 7.57
CA SER A 503 -11.74 8.12 7.24
C SER A 503 -10.85 6.92 6.96
N GLU A 504 -9.56 7.15 6.69
CA GLU A 504 -8.54 6.14 6.40
C GLU A 504 -7.71 5.74 7.64
N LEU A 505 -7.98 6.32 8.81
CA LEU A 505 -7.18 6.02 10.02
C LEU A 505 -7.29 4.57 10.49
N ASP A 506 -8.35 3.86 10.11
CA ASP A 506 -8.49 2.42 10.40
C ASP A 506 -7.41 1.56 9.74
N TYR A 507 -6.69 2.10 8.75
CA TYR A 507 -5.46 1.51 8.21
C TYR A 507 -4.46 1.18 9.30
N TYR A 508 -4.25 2.11 10.25
CA TYR A 508 -3.29 1.95 11.33
C TYR A 508 -3.78 1.03 12.46
N ASP A 509 -4.99 0.48 12.38
CA ASP A 509 -5.48 -0.54 13.32
C ASP A 509 -4.68 -1.85 13.20
N SER A 510 -4.07 -2.12 12.05
CA SER A 510 -3.27 -3.34 11.81
C SER A 510 -2.11 -3.13 10.83
N ARG A 511 -1.75 -1.89 10.50
CA ARG A 511 -0.65 -1.54 9.59
C ARG A 511 0.27 -0.48 10.20
N GLY A 512 1.49 -0.36 9.69
CA GLY A 512 2.47 0.63 10.16
C GLY A 512 3.48 0.08 11.17
N ALA A 513 4.21 0.97 11.85
CA ALA A 513 5.27 0.63 12.78
C ALA A 513 4.73 0.25 14.17
N LEU A 514 3.82 -0.72 14.23
CA LEU A 514 3.03 -1.02 15.43
C LEU A 514 3.87 -1.46 16.63
N LEU A 515 5.00 -2.16 16.42
CA LEU A 515 5.90 -2.56 17.49
C LEU A 515 6.46 -1.34 18.24
N PRO A 516 7.23 -0.45 17.60
CA PRO A 516 7.81 0.69 18.33
C PRO A 516 6.73 1.65 18.84
N TRP A 517 5.62 1.85 18.13
CA TRP A 517 4.50 2.64 18.66
C TRP A 517 3.92 2.04 19.95
N SER A 518 3.80 0.72 20.04
CA SER A 518 3.37 0.03 21.26
C SER A 518 4.34 0.25 22.43
N ILE A 519 5.64 0.21 22.15
CA ILE A 519 6.69 0.49 23.16
C ILE A 519 6.56 1.92 23.70
N ALA A 520 6.32 2.89 22.82
CA ALA A 520 6.09 4.28 23.23
C ALA A 520 4.85 4.43 24.13
N LEU A 521 3.73 3.79 23.76
CA LEU A 521 2.44 3.91 24.46
C LEU A 521 2.41 3.25 25.84
N GLY A 522 3.01 2.08 25.99
CA GLY A 522 2.90 1.30 27.24
C GLY A 522 4.01 0.30 27.46
N GLY A 523 5.10 0.41 26.69
CA GLY A 523 6.25 -0.48 26.78
C GLY A 523 5.94 -1.89 26.28
N LYS A 524 6.82 -2.82 26.65
CA LYS A 524 6.73 -4.22 26.21
C LYS A 524 5.41 -4.88 26.62
N ALA A 525 4.90 -4.59 27.81
CA ALA A 525 3.64 -5.18 28.30
C ALA A 525 2.45 -4.83 27.39
N PHE A 526 2.36 -3.60 26.91
CA PHE A 526 1.31 -3.21 25.97
C PHE A 526 1.46 -3.92 24.61
N TYR A 527 2.70 -4.04 24.11
CA TYR A 527 2.96 -4.82 22.90
C TYR A 527 2.58 -6.30 23.04
N GLU A 528 2.90 -6.91 24.18
CA GLU A 528 2.52 -8.30 24.45
C GLU A 528 0.99 -8.47 24.48
N GLN A 529 0.26 -7.53 25.09
CA GLN A 529 -1.20 -7.53 25.06
C GLN A 529 -1.78 -7.38 23.65
N LEU A 530 -1.17 -6.55 22.80
CA LEU A 530 -1.57 -6.40 21.40
C LEU A 530 -1.53 -7.74 20.66
N LEU A 531 -0.45 -8.50 20.85
CA LEU A 531 -0.28 -9.80 20.20
C LEU A 531 -1.24 -10.87 20.77
N ASP A 532 -1.47 -10.87 22.09
CA ASP A 532 -2.34 -11.86 22.75
C ASP A 532 -3.82 -11.70 22.39
N HIS A 533 -4.23 -10.50 21.99
CA HIS A 533 -5.61 -10.19 21.61
C HIS A 533 -5.78 -9.96 20.09
N ALA A 534 -4.84 -10.45 19.28
CA ALA A 534 -4.99 -10.46 17.84
C ALA A 534 -6.16 -11.37 17.42
N GLU A 535 -6.89 -10.96 16.40
CA GLU A 535 -8.06 -11.65 15.88
C GLU A 535 -7.75 -12.22 14.49
N LEU A 536 -8.14 -13.48 14.27
CA LEU A 536 -8.04 -14.15 12.97
C LEU A 536 -9.43 -14.27 12.33
N SER A 537 -9.51 -13.95 11.04
CA SER A 537 -10.72 -14.20 10.25
C SER A 537 -10.36 -14.85 8.92
N LEU A 538 -11.20 -15.78 8.46
CA LEU A 538 -11.02 -16.45 7.18
C LEU A 538 -11.83 -15.74 6.10
N GLU A 539 -11.20 -15.49 4.96
CA GLU A 539 -11.77 -14.83 3.80
C GLU A 539 -11.68 -15.74 2.57
N THR A 540 -12.78 -15.82 1.82
CA THR A 540 -12.92 -16.64 0.61
C THR A 540 -13.37 -15.78 -0.56
N CYS A 541 -13.34 -16.33 -1.78
CA CYS A 541 -13.84 -15.65 -2.97
C CYS A 541 -15.34 -15.34 -2.94
N ASN A 542 -16.09 -15.93 -2.00
CA ASN A 542 -17.52 -15.69 -1.77
C ASN A 542 -17.80 -14.78 -0.55
N SER A 543 -16.76 -14.37 0.19
CA SER A 543 -16.94 -13.43 1.29
C SER A 543 -17.49 -12.10 0.72
N PRO A 544 -18.51 -11.48 1.35
CA PRO A 544 -18.96 -10.17 0.91
C PRO A 544 -17.74 -9.25 0.93
N GLY A 545 -17.40 -8.68 -0.23
CA GLY A 545 -16.22 -7.85 -0.38
C GLY A 545 -16.19 -6.83 0.75
N GLY A 546 -15.16 -6.90 1.59
CA GLY A 546 -14.95 -5.92 2.64
C GLY A 546 -14.76 -4.57 1.96
N GLY A 547 -15.86 -3.83 1.81
CA GLY A 547 -15.82 -2.44 1.40
C GLY A 547 -14.96 -1.70 2.43
N GLY A 548 -13.85 -1.16 1.94
CA GLY A 548 -12.97 -0.30 2.72
C GLY A 548 -13.65 0.98 3.18
#